data_AF-A0A3E0KSU0-F1
#
_entry.id   AF-A0A3E0KSU0-F1
#
_cell.length_a   1.000
_cell.length_b   1.000
_cell.length_c   1.000
_cell.angle_alpha   90.00
_cell.angle_beta   90.00
_cell.angle_gamma   90.00
#
_symmetry.space_group_name_H-M   'P 1'
#
loop_
_entity.id
_entity.type
_entity.pdbx_description
1 polymer ?
#
loop_
_entity_poly.entity_id
_entity_poly.type
_entity_poly.pdbx_seq_one_letter_code
_entity_poly.pdbx_strand_id
1 'polypeptide(L)'
;MAAGRTGGQRGPGHARHGPRRGRRRSRRPGLGRRGLLPAGPAYGCILRAPGQPGSGSPAQQHRRGTRDRAVVRRSDPAGGSPQAAAGAETLTPGPARGQAAGPAGSPGGAPAPGGRTRELVEGALLAALSVVLALVTTYVPFLQMFSVVMLPAPAVVLAVRRGTRTAVLGTAAAGLILLALVGPVSGVFTWLHIAGIGVPLGLGIRRRRPAGWTIAVTTAAFLVLALVSIGVTMVVSGFNPVTAAIDAYRTAGAEAFDLYGRLGLVPSDPSARDTLVSAWEQLIETVVRLLPVALVLGYAGFSLLTYVLNRAVLQRLGHRDVPPVKPFADWQVPQWTVFAFGAAAGIHLVRGELGGQAAGILLDNILMGFLWIFIVVGAAAAYAFLRAWGIGRGAAAVILALAVMMQLSVFLAGLGLVDTGLGLRRRYLLPRAGEEEAG
;
A
#
# COMPACT_ATOMS: atom_id res chain seq x y z
N MET A 1 46.12 -23.93 22.81
CA MET A 1 46.23 -24.99 23.84
C MET A 1 44.88 -25.14 24.55
N ALA A 2 44.77 -26.08 25.50
CA ALA A 2 43.55 -26.55 26.20
C ALA A 2 42.48 -25.46 26.48
N ALA A 3 41.16 -25.66 26.34
CA ALA A 3 40.27 -26.82 26.53
C ALA A 3 40.05 -27.21 28.00
N GLY A 4 38.85 -26.95 28.52
CA GLY A 4 38.38 -27.38 29.84
C GLY A 4 36.84 -27.52 29.84
N ARG A 5 36.30 -28.61 30.41
CA ARG A 5 34.89 -29.00 30.21
C ARG A 5 34.35 -29.86 31.36
N THR A 6 33.39 -29.31 32.10
CA THR A 6 32.48 -29.97 33.06
C THR A 6 31.09 -29.35 32.84
N GLY A 7 29.93 -30.00 33.03
CA GLY A 7 29.58 -31.13 33.89
C GLY A 7 28.90 -30.59 35.16
N GLY A 8 27.62 -30.85 35.48
CA GLY A 8 26.57 -31.59 34.78
C GLY A 8 25.67 -32.35 35.77
N GLN A 9 24.40 -31.94 35.95
CA GLN A 9 23.44 -32.61 36.85
C GLN A 9 22.02 -32.68 36.24
N ARG A 10 21.16 -33.59 36.76
CA ARG A 10 19.82 -33.92 36.25
C ARG A 10 18.86 -34.38 37.36
N GLY A 11 17.57 -34.09 37.15
CA GLY A 11 16.41 -34.81 37.73
C GLY A 11 15.81 -34.21 39.00
N PRO A 12 14.68 -34.77 39.50
CA PRO A 12 13.43 -35.14 38.81
C PRO A 12 12.29 -34.16 39.21
N GLY A 13 11.02 -34.23 38.77
CA GLY A 13 10.32 -35.17 37.89
C GLY A 13 9.06 -35.78 38.54
N HIS A 14 7.87 -35.17 38.35
CA HIS A 14 6.57 -35.72 38.79
C HIS A 14 5.41 -35.29 37.85
N ALA A 15 4.22 -35.90 37.99
CA ALA A 15 3.04 -35.75 37.12
C ALA A 15 1.73 -36.00 37.93
N ARG A 16 0.49 -36.10 37.42
CA ARG A 16 -0.06 -36.43 36.06
C ARG A 16 -1.59 -36.12 35.99
N HIS A 17 -2.21 -36.41 34.83
CA HIS A 17 -3.67 -36.55 34.56
C HIS A 17 -4.57 -35.31 34.31
N GLY A 18 -5.67 -35.54 33.57
CA GLY A 18 -6.80 -34.64 33.26
C GLY A 18 -8.12 -35.20 33.84
N PRO A 19 -9.34 -35.14 33.19
CA PRO A 19 -9.58 -35.02 31.73
C PRO A 19 -10.85 -34.21 31.30
N ARG A 20 -11.28 -34.43 30.03
CA ARG A 20 -12.42 -33.87 29.26
C ARG A 20 -13.81 -33.77 29.95
N ARG A 21 -14.58 -32.70 29.61
CA ARG A 21 -16.00 -32.62 29.11
C ARG A 21 -16.56 -31.19 29.38
N GLY A 22 -17.56 -30.64 28.68
CA GLY A 22 -18.32 -31.09 27.50
C GLY A 22 -19.27 -29.99 26.96
N ARG A 23 -19.99 -30.24 25.84
CA ARG A 23 -20.98 -29.32 25.25
C ARG A 23 -22.25 -29.19 26.12
N ARG A 24 -22.90 -28.02 26.14
CA ARG A 24 -24.38 -27.91 26.23
C ARG A 24 -24.92 -26.59 25.65
N ARG A 25 -26.10 -26.68 25.01
CA ARG A 25 -26.96 -25.54 24.62
C ARG A 25 -28.17 -25.51 25.56
N SER A 26 -28.55 -24.34 26.06
CA SER A 26 -29.87 -24.05 26.67
C SER A 26 -30.03 -22.53 26.67
N ARG A 27 -30.88 -21.97 25.80
CA ARG A 27 -32.31 -21.64 26.04
C ARG A 27 -32.49 -20.50 27.05
N ARG A 28 -33.15 -19.42 26.58
CA ARG A 28 -33.79 -18.40 27.44
C ARG A 28 -34.80 -19.07 28.38
N PRO A 29 -35.09 -18.43 29.52
CA PRO A 29 -36.41 -17.83 29.66
C PRO A 29 -36.32 -16.31 29.86
N GLY A 30 -37.46 -15.63 29.78
CA GLY A 30 -37.60 -14.24 30.18
C GLY A 30 -39.04 -13.94 30.54
N LEU A 31 -39.25 -13.08 31.55
CA LEU A 31 -40.50 -12.43 31.94
C LEU A 31 -40.18 -11.41 33.05
N GLY A 32 -40.90 -10.29 33.14
CA GLY A 32 -40.67 -9.26 34.15
C GLY A 32 -40.92 -7.83 33.67
N ARG A 33 -42.18 -7.43 33.49
CA ARG A 33 -42.56 -6.04 33.17
C ARG A 33 -42.55 -5.15 34.42
N ARG A 34 -42.01 -3.94 34.30
CA ARG A 34 -42.39 -2.65 34.93
C ARG A 34 -41.46 -1.57 34.36
N GLY A 35 -41.88 -0.45 33.74
CA GLY A 35 -43.22 -0.05 33.30
C GLY A 35 -43.56 1.38 33.73
N LEU A 36 -43.41 2.37 32.83
CA LEU A 36 -44.03 3.71 32.91
C LEU A 36 -43.87 4.46 31.56
N LEU A 37 -44.97 5.03 31.07
CA LEU A 37 -45.10 6.02 29.99
C LEU A 37 -46.24 6.97 30.38
N PRO A 38 -46.23 8.22 29.92
CA PRO A 38 -47.30 8.72 29.04
C PRO A 38 -46.76 8.97 27.61
N ALA A 39 -47.49 8.67 26.52
CA ALA A 39 -48.58 9.46 25.92
C ALA A 39 -48.11 10.87 25.49
N GLY A 40 -48.38 11.38 24.28
CA GLY A 40 -49.41 11.05 23.26
C GLY A 40 -50.13 12.36 22.86
N PRO A 41 -51.00 12.41 21.82
CA PRO A 41 -51.52 11.34 20.98
C PRO A 41 -51.22 11.52 19.47
N ALA A 42 -51.82 10.68 18.62
CA ALA A 42 -51.93 10.90 17.18
C ALA A 42 -53.33 10.51 16.67
N TYR A 43 -53.83 11.27 15.69
CA TYR A 43 -54.99 11.00 14.83
C TYR A 43 -54.67 11.68 13.47
N GLY A 44 -55.19 11.27 12.30
CA GLY A 44 -56.07 10.16 11.95
C GLY A 44 -56.61 10.41 10.53
N CYS A 45 -56.56 9.42 9.63
CA CYS A 45 -57.02 9.60 8.24
C CYS A 45 -58.55 9.71 8.13
N ILE A 46 -59.08 10.31 7.04
CA ILE A 46 -60.14 9.76 6.13
C ILE A 46 -60.74 10.84 5.16
N LEU A 47 -61.25 10.37 4.01
CA LEU A 47 -62.18 11.03 3.03
C LEU A 47 -61.66 12.04 1.98
N ARG A 48 -62.58 12.43 1.06
CA ARG A 48 -62.33 12.52 -0.41
C ARG A 48 -63.29 13.47 -1.15
N ALA A 49 -62.75 14.48 -1.85
CA ALA A 49 -63.32 15.22 -3.02
C ALA A 49 -64.64 16.03 -2.80
N PRO A 50 -65.16 16.79 -3.80
CA PRO A 50 -64.54 17.56 -4.90
C PRO A 50 -64.98 19.06 -4.96
N GLY A 51 -64.34 19.90 -5.80
CA GLY A 51 -64.84 21.25 -6.13
C GLY A 51 -63.99 22.05 -7.15
N GLN A 52 -64.63 22.69 -8.13
CA GLN A 52 -64.09 23.62 -9.15
C GLN A 52 -65.02 24.88 -9.20
N PRO A 53 -64.83 25.94 -10.04
CA PRO A 53 -63.95 26.11 -11.21
C PRO A 53 -63.20 27.48 -11.36
N GLY A 54 -62.39 27.61 -12.43
CA GLY A 54 -62.03 28.88 -13.08
C GLY A 54 -60.78 29.62 -12.55
N SER A 55 -60.07 30.42 -13.34
CA SER A 55 -60.12 30.66 -14.80
C SER A 55 -58.76 31.24 -15.30
N GLY A 56 -58.56 31.40 -16.62
CA GLY A 56 -57.46 32.21 -17.18
C GLY A 56 -56.28 31.45 -17.82
N SER A 57 -56.40 31.16 -19.12
CA SER A 57 -55.28 30.91 -20.05
C SER A 57 -55.40 31.92 -21.21
N PRO A 58 -54.37 32.17 -22.03
CA PRO A 58 -54.33 31.46 -23.32
C PRO A 58 -52.94 31.24 -23.98
N ALA A 59 -52.97 30.53 -25.12
CA ALA A 59 -52.01 30.54 -26.25
C ALA A 59 -50.67 29.77 -26.11
N GLN A 60 -50.07 29.13 -27.13
CA GLN A 60 -50.40 28.76 -28.54
C GLN A 60 -49.27 27.78 -29.02
N GLN A 61 -49.22 27.10 -30.20
CA GLN A 61 -50.14 26.37 -31.11
C GLN A 61 -49.25 25.68 -32.21
N HIS A 62 -49.60 24.64 -33.02
CA HIS A 62 -50.71 23.66 -33.07
C HIS A 62 -50.40 22.50 -34.07
N ARG A 63 -50.73 21.23 -33.74
CA ARG A 63 -51.07 20.11 -34.69
C ARG A 63 -49.96 19.61 -35.68
N ARG A 64 -50.07 18.48 -36.44
CA ARG A 64 -51.03 17.33 -36.54
C ARG A 64 -50.38 16.09 -37.22
N GLY A 65 -50.98 14.91 -37.02
CA GLY A 65 -51.10 13.81 -38.02
C GLY A 65 -49.96 12.78 -38.07
N THR A 66 -50.11 11.49 -37.71
CA THR A 66 -51.00 10.38 -38.15
C THR A 66 -50.66 9.72 -39.50
N ARG A 67 -50.16 8.47 -39.46
CA ARG A 67 -50.43 7.39 -40.43
C ARG A 67 -50.32 6.01 -39.74
N ASP A 68 -50.65 4.94 -40.44
CA ASP A 68 -51.43 3.81 -39.90
C ASP A 68 -50.95 2.42 -40.41
N ARG A 69 -51.38 1.34 -39.73
CA ARG A 69 -51.26 -0.11 -40.05
C ARG A 69 -49.89 -0.81 -39.91
N ALA A 70 -49.80 -2.13 -39.71
CA ALA A 70 -50.69 -3.09 -39.00
C ALA A 70 -49.99 -4.46 -38.76
N VAL A 71 -50.22 -5.03 -37.57
CA VAL A 71 -50.41 -6.46 -37.21
C VAL A 71 -49.81 -7.60 -38.09
N VAL A 72 -48.91 -8.39 -37.48
CA VAL A 72 -49.01 -9.87 -37.35
C VAL A 72 -48.57 -10.26 -35.92
N ARG A 73 -49.09 -11.35 -35.32
CA ARG A 73 -48.86 -11.73 -33.91
C ARG A 73 -49.06 -13.23 -33.65
N ARG A 74 -48.34 -13.77 -32.63
CA ARG A 74 -48.44 -15.10 -31.95
C ARG A 74 -47.47 -16.20 -32.45
N SER A 75 -46.99 -17.15 -31.62
CA SER A 75 -46.69 -17.18 -30.15
C SER A 75 -46.01 -18.51 -29.75
N ASP A 76 -45.10 -18.48 -28.78
CA ASP A 76 -44.43 -19.63 -28.12
C ASP A 76 -45.34 -20.31 -27.05
N PRO A 77 -44.90 -21.28 -26.17
CA PRO A 77 -43.60 -22.00 -26.04
C PRO A 77 -43.71 -23.53 -25.73
N ALA A 78 -42.57 -24.13 -25.29
CA ALA A 78 -42.37 -25.46 -24.65
C ALA A 78 -42.43 -26.72 -25.55
N GLY A 79 -41.79 -27.86 -25.21
CA GLY A 79 -40.79 -28.15 -24.16
C GLY A 79 -40.87 -29.59 -23.58
N GLY A 80 -39.80 -30.40 -23.66
CA GLY A 80 -39.73 -31.74 -23.05
C GLY A 80 -38.68 -32.70 -23.66
N SER A 81 -38.29 -33.74 -22.91
CA SER A 81 -37.34 -34.82 -23.30
C SER A 81 -37.56 -36.08 -22.40
N PRO A 82 -36.72 -37.15 -22.41
CA PRO A 82 -36.72 -38.23 -23.41
C PRO A 82 -36.90 -39.67 -22.83
N GLN A 83 -37.32 -40.63 -23.66
CA GLN A 83 -37.26 -42.10 -23.45
C GLN A 83 -37.06 -42.79 -24.83
N ALA A 84 -36.44 -43.97 -25.06
CA ALA A 84 -35.83 -45.08 -24.30
C ALA A 84 -36.55 -46.45 -24.48
N ALA A 85 -35.77 -47.56 -24.44
CA ALA A 85 -36.15 -48.99 -24.63
C ALA A 85 -36.49 -49.43 -26.08
N ALA A 86 -36.22 -50.68 -26.53
CA ALA A 86 -35.34 -51.77 -26.02
C ALA A 86 -35.01 -52.79 -27.15
N GLY A 87 -34.06 -53.71 -26.89
CA GLY A 87 -33.60 -54.75 -27.85
C GLY A 87 -32.06 -54.82 -27.92
N ALA A 88 -31.31 -55.29 -26.92
CA ALA A 88 -31.38 -56.53 -26.12
C ALA A 88 -30.73 -57.75 -26.81
N GLU A 89 -29.41 -57.87 -26.65
CA GLU A 89 -28.72 -59.17 -26.65
C GLU A 89 -27.57 -59.13 -25.62
N THR A 90 -27.31 -60.27 -24.97
CA THR A 90 -26.40 -60.37 -23.79
C THR A 90 -25.29 -61.36 -24.03
N LEU A 91 -24.04 -61.04 -23.64
CA LEU A 91 -23.06 -62.02 -23.17
C LEU A 91 -21.82 -61.38 -22.50
N THR A 92 -21.50 -61.88 -21.30
CA THR A 92 -20.23 -61.74 -20.53
C THR A 92 -20.15 -62.98 -19.59
N PRO A 93 -19.04 -63.30 -18.90
CA PRO A 93 -17.73 -62.63 -18.78
C PRO A 93 -16.50 -63.54 -19.03
N GLY A 94 -15.28 -62.99 -18.91
CA GLY A 94 -14.04 -63.79 -18.81
C GLY A 94 -12.75 -63.00 -19.12
N PRO A 95 -11.72 -62.96 -18.24
CA PRO A 95 -10.52 -62.14 -18.45
C PRO A 95 -9.25 -62.95 -18.81
N ALA A 96 -8.38 -62.37 -19.63
CA ALA A 96 -6.99 -62.81 -19.79
C ALA A 96 -6.04 -61.59 -19.94
N ARG A 97 -4.83 -61.69 -19.38
CA ARG A 97 -3.74 -60.70 -19.55
C ARG A 97 -2.78 -61.20 -20.63
N GLY A 98 -2.41 -60.35 -21.59
CA GLY A 98 -1.47 -60.72 -22.66
C GLY A 98 -0.82 -59.50 -23.30
N GLN A 99 0.43 -59.25 -22.91
CA GLN A 99 1.40 -58.26 -23.42
C GLN A 99 1.19 -57.76 -24.87
N ALA A 100 1.11 -56.44 -25.04
CA ALA A 100 1.29 -55.77 -26.34
C ALA A 100 2.60 -54.95 -26.31
N ALA A 101 3.35 -54.95 -27.42
CA ALA A 101 4.66 -54.30 -27.52
C ALA A 101 4.57 -52.77 -27.55
N GLY A 102 5.63 -52.10 -27.07
CA GLY A 102 5.78 -50.64 -27.17
C GLY A 102 6.77 -50.21 -28.24
N PRO A 103 6.51 -49.13 -29.00
CA PRO A 103 7.55 -48.30 -29.60
C PRO A 103 8.19 -47.43 -28.50
N ALA A 104 9.52 -47.42 -28.36
CA ALA A 104 10.44 -46.63 -29.19
C ALA A 104 10.17 -45.12 -29.08
N GLY A 105 11.06 -44.40 -28.41
CA GLY A 105 10.84 -43.01 -27.99
C GLY A 105 11.00 -41.99 -29.12
N SER A 106 10.07 -41.04 -29.21
CA SER A 106 10.19 -39.87 -30.08
C SER A 106 11.31 -38.94 -29.62
N PRO A 107 12.13 -38.37 -30.53
CA PRO A 107 13.19 -37.43 -30.16
C PRO A 107 12.67 -36.16 -29.49
N GLY A 108 13.52 -35.50 -28.70
CA GLY A 108 13.18 -34.27 -28.00
C GLY A 108 12.76 -33.14 -28.95
N GLY A 109 11.48 -32.77 -28.93
CA GLY A 109 10.93 -31.71 -29.78
C GLY A 109 11.62 -30.37 -29.51
N ALA A 110 12.38 -29.87 -30.49
CA ALA A 110 13.07 -28.60 -30.40
C ALA A 110 12.07 -27.44 -30.23
N PRO A 111 12.20 -26.57 -29.21
CA PRO A 111 11.31 -25.42 -29.03
C PRO A 111 11.29 -24.53 -30.28
N ALA A 112 10.09 -24.25 -30.79
CA ALA A 112 9.87 -23.62 -32.09
C ALA A 112 10.62 -22.27 -32.27
N PRO A 113 11.14 -21.96 -33.47
CA PRO A 113 12.19 -20.94 -33.64
C PRO A 113 11.83 -19.53 -33.16
N GLY A 114 10.57 -19.12 -33.26
CA GLY A 114 10.14 -17.76 -32.88
C GLY A 114 10.15 -17.45 -31.38
N GLY A 115 10.17 -18.47 -30.50
CA GLY A 115 10.05 -18.27 -29.05
C GLY A 115 11.27 -17.58 -28.44
N ARG A 116 12.46 -18.17 -28.61
CA ARG A 116 13.70 -17.69 -27.99
C ARG A 116 14.15 -16.34 -28.55
N THR A 117 14.01 -16.13 -29.86
CA THR A 117 14.38 -14.87 -30.52
C THR A 117 13.54 -13.70 -29.98
N ARG A 118 12.23 -13.91 -29.80
CA ARG A 118 11.33 -12.91 -29.19
C ARG A 118 11.66 -12.64 -27.72
N GLU A 119 12.16 -13.64 -26.98
CA GLU A 119 12.64 -13.48 -25.60
C GLU A 119 13.91 -12.66 -25.52
N LEU A 120 14.88 -12.92 -26.38
CA LEU A 120 16.13 -12.18 -26.45
C LEU A 120 15.90 -10.71 -26.85
N VAL A 121 15.05 -10.47 -27.87
CA VAL A 121 14.72 -9.10 -28.32
C VAL A 121 13.97 -8.32 -27.23
N GLU A 122 12.97 -8.91 -26.56
CA GLU A 122 12.25 -8.23 -25.47
C GLU A 122 13.15 -7.97 -24.25
N GLY A 123 14.05 -8.90 -23.93
CA GLY A 123 15.07 -8.71 -22.89
C GLY A 123 16.04 -7.57 -23.21
N ALA A 124 16.55 -7.52 -24.44
CA ALA A 124 17.46 -6.48 -24.92
C ALA A 124 16.79 -5.09 -24.94
N LEU A 125 15.54 -4.99 -25.42
CA LEU A 125 14.78 -3.73 -25.43
C LEU A 125 14.53 -3.19 -24.01
N LEU A 126 14.17 -4.06 -23.06
CA LEU A 126 13.95 -3.65 -21.68
C LEU A 126 15.27 -3.33 -20.94
N ALA A 127 16.37 -4.01 -21.26
CA ALA A 127 17.70 -3.66 -20.77
C ALA A 127 18.16 -2.28 -21.29
N ALA A 128 18.03 -2.03 -22.60
CA ALA A 128 18.35 -0.74 -23.21
C ALA A 128 17.48 0.40 -22.64
N LEU A 129 16.19 0.17 -22.42
CA LEU A 129 15.30 1.14 -21.77
C LEU A 129 15.73 1.44 -20.32
N SER A 130 16.20 0.43 -19.57
CA SER A 130 16.80 0.64 -18.25
C SER A 130 18.07 1.49 -18.30
N VAL A 131 18.93 1.30 -19.31
CA VAL A 131 20.13 2.15 -19.50
C VAL A 131 19.73 3.60 -19.82
N VAL A 132 18.84 3.83 -20.79
CA VAL A 132 18.39 5.18 -21.15
C VAL A 132 17.77 5.91 -19.94
N LEU A 133 16.93 5.22 -19.19
CA LEU A 133 16.25 5.80 -18.02
C LEU A 133 17.21 6.07 -16.84
N ALA A 134 18.24 5.24 -16.68
CA ALA A 134 19.34 5.50 -15.78
C ALA A 134 20.12 6.76 -16.18
N LEU A 135 20.49 6.92 -17.46
CA LEU A 135 21.19 8.12 -17.94
C LEU A 135 20.38 9.40 -17.70
N VAL A 136 19.06 9.37 -17.96
CA VAL A 136 18.14 10.49 -17.62
C VAL A 136 18.08 10.74 -16.10
N THR A 137 18.18 9.69 -15.27
CA THR A 137 18.21 9.83 -13.80
C THR A 137 19.51 10.47 -13.30
N THR A 138 20.65 10.16 -13.94
CA THR A 138 21.97 10.68 -13.51
C THR A 138 22.26 12.08 -14.05
N TYR A 139 21.91 12.37 -15.31
CA TYR A 139 22.38 13.57 -16.02
C TYR A 139 21.34 14.67 -16.23
N VAL A 140 20.07 14.47 -15.82
CA VAL A 140 19.01 15.49 -15.98
C VAL A 140 18.33 15.78 -14.62
N PRO A 141 18.88 16.69 -13.79
CA PRO A 141 18.41 16.92 -12.42
C PRO A 141 16.90 17.24 -12.32
N PHE A 142 16.35 18.03 -13.25
CA PHE A 142 14.92 18.37 -13.27
C PHE A 142 14.00 17.16 -13.52
N LEU A 143 14.50 16.11 -14.20
CA LEU A 143 13.76 14.86 -14.42
C LEU A 143 14.07 13.81 -13.35
N GLN A 144 15.20 13.92 -12.63
CA GLN A 144 15.69 12.95 -11.66
C GLN A 144 14.61 12.49 -10.67
N MET A 145 13.79 13.41 -10.12
CA MET A 145 12.71 13.09 -9.18
C MET A 145 11.63 12.15 -9.77
N PHE A 146 11.36 12.24 -11.07
CA PHE A 146 10.38 11.40 -11.76
C PHE A 146 11.03 10.12 -12.31
N SER A 147 12.22 10.23 -12.87
CA SER A 147 12.94 9.11 -13.48
C SER A 147 13.43 8.10 -12.44
N VAL A 148 13.85 8.52 -11.24
CA VAL A 148 14.26 7.61 -10.15
C VAL A 148 13.15 6.64 -9.70
N VAL A 149 11.88 7.06 -9.76
CA VAL A 149 10.71 6.20 -9.45
C VAL A 149 10.39 5.24 -10.59
N MET A 150 10.71 5.64 -11.83
CA MET A 150 10.52 4.86 -13.06
C MET A 150 11.71 3.96 -13.40
N LEU A 151 12.90 4.22 -12.85
CA LEU A 151 14.13 3.46 -13.04
C LEU A 151 13.97 1.93 -12.87
N PRO A 152 13.25 1.40 -11.85
CA PRO A 152 12.99 -0.04 -11.75
C PRO A 152 11.98 -0.58 -12.79
N ALA A 153 11.27 0.26 -13.54
CA ALA A 153 10.11 -0.19 -14.33
C ALA A 153 10.41 -1.15 -15.49
N PRO A 154 11.49 -0.98 -16.29
CA PRO A 154 11.81 -1.96 -17.32
C PRO A 154 12.17 -3.33 -16.70
N ALA A 155 12.84 -3.34 -15.55
CA ALA A 155 13.12 -4.54 -14.77
C ALA A 155 11.86 -5.17 -14.18
N VAL A 156 10.90 -4.39 -13.69
CA VAL A 156 9.57 -4.87 -13.25
C VAL A 156 8.82 -5.54 -14.40
N VAL A 157 8.77 -4.90 -15.57
CA VAL A 157 8.10 -5.46 -16.77
C VAL A 157 8.77 -6.77 -17.20
N LEU A 158 10.11 -6.82 -17.22
CA LEU A 158 10.87 -8.02 -17.56
C LEU A 158 10.64 -9.16 -16.54
N ALA A 159 10.66 -8.83 -15.24
CA ALA A 159 10.39 -9.77 -14.14
C ALA A 159 8.95 -10.31 -14.13
N VAL A 160 7.97 -9.50 -14.53
CA VAL A 160 6.57 -9.94 -14.70
C VAL A 160 6.40 -10.82 -15.94
N ARG A 161 6.88 -10.36 -17.10
CA ARG A 161 6.65 -11.06 -18.39
C ARG A 161 7.48 -12.32 -18.56
N ARG A 162 8.76 -12.31 -18.17
CA ARG A 162 9.71 -13.40 -18.45
C ARG A 162 10.25 -14.10 -17.20
N GLY A 163 10.10 -13.51 -16.01
CA GLY A 163 10.44 -14.14 -14.73
C GLY A 163 11.89 -13.97 -14.29
N THR A 164 12.28 -14.68 -13.22
CA THR A 164 13.52 -14.40 -12.47
C THR A 164 14.80 -14.50 -13.30
N ARG A 165 15.01 -15.59 -14.04
CA ARG A 165 16.28 -15.86 -14.73
C ARG A 165 16.57 -14.80 -15.80
N THR A 166 15.58 -14.49 -16.63
CA THR A 166 15.64 -13.48 -17.69
C THR A 166 15.70 -12.07 -17.13
N ALA A 167 14.99 -11.77 -16.03
CA ALA A 167 15.09 -10.48 -15.36
C ALA A 167 16.49 -10.20 -14.82
N VAL A 168 17.08 -11.15 -14.07
CA VAL A 168 18.43 -11.01 -13.52
C VAL A 168 19.47 -10.87 -14.64
N LEU A 169 19.38 -11.67 -15.71
CA LEU A 169 20.29 -11.57 -16.86
C LEU A 169 20.13 -10.24 -17.62
N GLY A 170 18.90 -9.78 -17.85
CA GLY A 170 18.63 -8.51 -18.53
C GLY A 170 19.08 -7.28 -17.72
N THR A 171 18.85 -7.28 -16.40
CA THR A 171 19.37 -6.20 -15.54
C THR A 171 20.88 -6.27 -15.38
N ALA A 172 21.49 -7.47 -15.35
CA ALA A 172 22.95 -7.60 -15.36
C ALA A 172 23.58 -7.05 -16.66
N ALA A 173 22.98 -7.34 -17.83
CA ALA A 173 23.41 -6.77 -19.10
C ALA A 173 23.30 -5.22 -19.12
N ALA A 174 22.18 -4.67 -18.64
CA ALA A 174 22.04 -3.22 -18.46
C ALA A 174 23.07 -2.66 -17.47
N GLY A 175 23.37 -3.39 -16.39
CA GLY A 175 24.39 -3.02 -15.41
C GLY A 175 25.79 -2.90 -16.00
N LEU A 176 26.24 -3.89 -16.78
CA LEU A 176 27.54 -3.85 -17.46
C LEU A 176 27.69 -2.61 -18.37
N ILE A 177 26.62 -2.24 -19.07
CA ILE A 177 26.58 -1.03 -19.90
C ILE A 177 26.65 0.24 -19.02
N LEU A 178 25.96 0.27 -17.88
CA LEU A 178 25.99 1.40 -16.95
C LEU A 178 27.34 1.58 -16.23
N LEU A 179 28.06 0.49 -15.91
CA LEU A 179 29.43 0.57 -15.39
C LEU A 179 30.38 1.24 -16.40
N ALA A 180 30.18 1.01 -17.69
CA ALA A 180 30.98 1.63 -18.76
C ALA A 180 30.59 3.08 -19.05
N LEU A 181 29.29 3.43 -19.02
CA LEU A 181 28.80 4.77 -19.37
C LEU A 181 28.80 5.77 -18.21
N VAL A 182 28.53 5.32 -16.98
CA VAL A 182 28.35 6.18 -15.79
C VAL A 182 29.55 6.07 -14.82
N GLY A 183 30.53 5.23 -15.16
CA GLY A 183 31.68 4.88 -14.32
C GLY A 183 31.36 3.80 -13.28
N PRO A 184 32.39 3.13 -12.70
CA PRO A 184 32.19 1.88 -11.97
C PRO A 184 31.29 2.00 -10.72
N VAL A 185 31.55 3.00 -9.86
CA VAL A 185 30.84 3.17 -8.58
C VAL A 185 29.37 3.55 -8.82
N SER A 186 29.15 4.61 -9.59
CA SER A 186 27.80 5.08 -9.95
C SER A 186 27.03 4.03 -10.73
N GLY A 187 27.65 3.38 -11.72
CA GLY A 187 27.04 2.30 -12.50
C GLY A 187 26.61 1.11 -11.65
N VAL A 188 27.41 0.70 -10.66
CA VAL A 188 27.02 -0.33 -9.68
C VAL A 188 25.83 0.12 -8.84
N PHE A 189 25.81 1.35 -8.30
CA PHE A 189 24.67 1.82 -7.52
C PHE A 189 23.38 1.94 -8.35
N THR A 190 23.46 2.44 -9.59
CA THR A 190 22.30 2.55 -10.49
C THR A 190 21.80 1.16 -10.93
N TRP A 191 22.72 0.22 -11.19
CA TRP A 191 22.38 -1.19 -11.43
C TRP A 191 21.69 -1.84 -10.23
N LEU A 192 22.21 -1.64 -9.01
CA LEU A 192 21.61 -2.15 -7.78
C LEU A 192 20.22 -1.57 -7.54
N HIS A 193 19.96 -0.31 -7.93
CA HIS A 193 18.60 0.24 -7.91
C HIS A 193 17.67 -0.49 -8.90
N ILE A 194 18.08 -0.61 -10.17
CA ILE A 194 17.29 -1.30 -11.21
C ILE A 194 17.00 -2.76 -10.82
N ALA A 195 18.03 -3.51 -10.43
CA ALA A 195 17.94 -4.93 -10.14
C ALA A 195 17.34 -5.21 -8.75
N GLY A 196 17.87 -4.57 -7.71
CA GLY A 196 17.53 -4.80 -6.30
C GLY A 196 16.13 -4.32 -5.90
N ILE A 197 15.58 -3.30 -6.58
CA ILE A 197 14.19 -2.86 -6.38
C ILE A 197 13.28 -3.49 -7.42
N GLY A 198 13.63 -3.38 -8.71
CA GLY A 198 12.75 -3.74 -9.81
C GLY A 198 12.46 -5.24 -9.93
N VAL A 199 13.46 -6.10 -9.69
CA VAL A 199 13.25 -7.56 -9.79
C VAL A 199 12.40 -8.08 -8.63
N PRO A 200 12.65 -7.76 -7.33
CA PRO A 200 11.76 -8.17 -6.25
C PRO A 200 10.33 -7.63 -6.39
N LEU A 201 10.16 -6.36 -6.76
CA LEU A 201 8.84 -5.74 -7.01
C LEU A 201 8.07 -6.49 -8.12
N GLY A 202 8.70 -6.71 -9.27
CA GLY A 202 8.11 -7.43 -10.40
C GLY A 202 7.81 -8.90 -10.08
N LEU A 203 8.65 -9.57 -9.29
CA LEU A 203 8.39 -10.94 -8.83
C LEU A 203 7.29 -11.04 -7.78
N GLY A 204 7.11 -10.03 -6.91
CA GLY A 204 5.98 -9.92 -6.00
C GLY A 204 4.65 -9.81 -6.77
N ILE A 205 4.63 -8.94 -7.78
CA ILE A 205 3.49 -8.76 -8.70
C ILE A 205 3.22 -10.04 -9.49
N ARG A 206 4.24 -10.68 -10.10
CA ARG A 206 4.10 -11.94 -10.86
C ARG A 206 3.56 -13.09 -10.02
N ARG A 207 3.90 -13.12 -8.73
CA ARG A 207 3.38 -14.09 -7.74
C ARG A 207 2.01 -13.69 -7.15
N ARG A 208 1.35 -12.68 -7.72
CA ARG A 208 0.07 -12.07 -7.27
C ARG A 208 0.02 -11.83 -5.75
N ARG A 209 1.15 -11.41 -5.15
CA ARG A 209 1.21 -11.12 -3.71
C ARG A 209 0.40 -9.86 -3.39
N PRO A 210 -0.22 -9.76 -2.20
CA PRO A 210 -0.96 -8.56 -1.80
C PRO A 210 -0.13 -7.29 -1.96
N ALA A 211 -0.76 -6.19 -2.37
CA ALA A 211 -0.07 -4.92 -2.64
C ALA A 211 0.75 -4.46 -1.40
N GLY A 212 0.16 -4.50 -0.21
CA GLY A 212 0.85 -4.14 1.03
C GLY A 212 2.07 -5.02 1.37
N TRP A 213 2.03 -6.33 1.07
CA TRP A 213 3.20 -7.20 1.23
C TRP A 213 4.30 -6.85 0.23
N THR A 214 3.92 -6.59 -1.02
CA THR A 214 4.88 -6.25 -2.09
C THR A 214 5.52 -4.89 -1.84
N ILE A 215 4.74 -3.91 -1.35
CA ILE A 215 5.25 -2.61 -0.89
C ILE A 215 6.21 -2.81 0.29
N ALA A 216 5.83 -3.54 1.36
CA ALA A 216 6.71 -3.75 2.51
C ALA A 216 8.06 -4.41 2.15
N VAL A 217 8.07 -5.41 1.27
CA VAL A 217 9.30 -6.03 0.75
C VAL A 217 10.12 -5.06 -0.09
N THR A 218 9.47 -4.20 -0.86
CA THR A 218 10.13 -3.19 -1.70
C THR A 218 10.72 -2.06 -0.84
N THR A 219 10.02 -1.60 0.21
CA THR A 219 10.56 -0.71 1.26
C THR A 219 11.80 -1.30 1.93
N ALA A 220 11.79 -2.58 2.27
CA ALA A 220 12.94 -3.26 2.84
C ALA A 220 14.13 -3.31 1.86
N ALA A 221 13.88 -3.54 0.57
CA ALA A 221 14.91 -3.49 -0.46
C ALA A 221 15.51 -2.07 -0.62
N PHE A 222 14.69 -1.02 -0.58
CA PHE A 222 15.16 0.37 -0.55
C PHE A 222 16.04 0.66 0.67
N LEU A 223 15.61 0.26 1.88
CA LEU A 223 16.37 0.47 3.12
C LEU A 223 17.72 -0.26 3.12
N VAL A 224 17.74 -1.53 2.68
CA VAL A 224 18.98 -2.31 2.53
C VAL A 224 19.90 -1.65 1.52
N LEU A 225 19.38 -1.21 0.37
CA LEU A 225 20.19 -0.55 -0.65
C LEU A 225 20.74 0.81 -0.19
N ALA A 226 19.98 1.57 0.60
CA ALA A 226 20.43 2.82 1.19
C ALA A 226 21.60 2.60 2.17
N LEU A 227 21.48 1.61 3.07
CA LEU A 227 22.53 1.23 4.01
C LEU A 227 23.79 0.70 3.30
N VAL A 228 23.63 -0.13 2.26
CA VAL A 228 24.74 -0.58 1.40
C VAL A 228 25.40 0.60 0.69
N SER A 229 24.63 1.57 0.18
CA SER A 229 25.17 2.75 -0.51
C SER A 229 25.97 3.65 0.43
N ILE A 230 25.49 3.86 1.67
CA ILE A 230 26.22 4.59 2.72
C ILE A 230 27.52 3.86 3.06
N GLY A 231 27.46 2.55 3.34
CA GLY A 231 28.62 1.76 3.74
C GLY A 231 29.70 1.64 2.64
N VAL A 232 29.30 1.44 1.37
CA VAL A 232 30.25 1.43 0.25
C VAL A 232 30.85 2.82 0.03
N THR A 233 30.08 3.90 0.15
CA THR A 233 30.62 5.27 0.05
C THR A 233 31.64 5.56 1.15
N MET A 234 31.40 5.13 2.39
CA MET A 234 32.36 5.24 3.50
C MET A 234 33.69 4.54 3.18
N VAL A 235 33.64 3.31 2.66
CA VAL A 235 34.83 2.51 2.37
C VAL A 235 35.59 3.00 1.13
N VAL A 236 34.88 3.46 0.09
CA VAL A 236 35.50 3.89 -1.18
C VAL A 236 36.01 5.34 -1.11
N SER A 237 35.27 6.24 -0.46
CA SER A 237 35.59 7.68 -0.43
C SER A 237 36.25 8.14 0.87
N GLY A 238 36.34 7.29 1.89
CA GLY A 238 37.01 7.60 3.17
C GLY A 238 36.25 8.56 4.10
N PHE A 239 35.07 9.06 3.70
CA PHE A 239 34.24 9.96 4.51
C PHE A 239 32.83 9.40 4.73
N ASN A 240 32.19 9.80 5.83
CA ASN A 240 30.80 9.44 6.09
C ASN A 240 29.85 10.38 5.33
N PRO A 241 29.06 9.89 4.35
CA PRO A 241 28.19 10.75 3.56
C PRO A 241 27.01 11.34 4.35
N VAL A 242 26.65 10.74 5.49
CA VAL A 242 25.59 11.26 6.37
C VAL A 242 26.09 12.47 7.14
N THR A 243 27.30 12.44 7.71
CA THR A 243 27.87 13.64 8.36
C THR A 243 28.20 14.72 7.35
N ALA A 244 28.79 14.38 6.20
CA ALA A 244 29.05 15.35 5.13
C ALA A 244 27.76 16.08 4.67
N ALA A 245 26.62 15.39 4.62
CA ALA A 245 25.33 16.03 4.34
C ALA A 245 24.85 16.93 5.50
N ILE A 246 24.99 16.49 6.75
CA ILE A 246 24.64 17.29 7.94
C ILE A 246 25.49 18.56 8.01
N ASP A 247 26.79 18.46 7.77
CA ASP A 247 27.71 19.59 7.82
C ASP A 247 27.49 20.55 6.64
N ALA A 248 27.12 20.05 5.46
CA ALA A 248 26.64 20.91 4.37
C ALA A 248 25.35 21.68 4.73
N TYR A 249 24.39 21.05 5.43
CA TYR A 249 23.20 21.75 5.96
C TYR A 249 23.54 22.78 7.04
N ARG A 250 24.56 22.53 7.87
CA ARG A 250 25.07 23.51 8.85
C ARG A 250 25.68 24.72 8.15
N THR A 251 26.57 24.50 7.18
CA THR A 251 27.19 25.56 6.38
C THR A 251 26.14 26.42 5.66
N ALA A 252 25.19 25.79 4.94
CA ALA A 252 24.11 26.50 4.26
C ALA A 252 23.21 27.32 5.22
N GLY A 253 23.00 26.82 6.45
CA GLY A 253 22.31 27.57 7.49
C GLY A 253 23.09 28.80 7.98
N ALA A 254 24.40 28.65 8.21
CA ALA A 254 25.27 29.76 8.60
C ALA A 254 25.36 30.85 7.51
N GLU A 255 25.47 30.45 6.24
CA GLU A 255 25.41 31.34 5.08
C GLU A 255 24.06 32.08 4.98
N ALA A 256 22.95 31.39 5.22
CA ALA A 256 21.62 32.00 5.26
C ALA A 256 21.49 33.03 6.41
N PHE A 257 21.99 32.72 7.61
CA PHE A 257 22.00 33.68 8.71
C PHE A 257 22.87 34.91 8.43
N ASP A 258 24.01 34.78 7.75
CA ASP A 258 24.82 35.93 7.36
C ASP A 258 24.12 36.77 6.29
N LEU A 259 23.52 36.15 5.28
CA LEU A 259 22.71 36.84 4.26
C LEU A 259 21.52 37.60 4.89
N TYR A 260 20.77 36.97 5.78
CA TYR A 260 19.66 37.63 6.48
C TYR A 260 20.13 38.72 7.45
N GLY A 261 21.33 38.58 8.04
CA GLY A 261 21.99 39.66 8.80
C GLY A 261 22.30 40.88 7.93
N ARG A 262 22.90 40.67 6.74
CA ARG A 262 23.17 41.74 5.76
C ARG A 262 21.90 42.44 5.25
N LEU A 263 20.77 41.72 5.22
CA LEU A 263 19.46 42.24 4.82
C LEU A 263 18.68 42.89 5.98
N GLY A 264 19.21 42.89 7.22
CA GLY A 264 18.52 43.41 8.41
C GLY A 264 17.31 42.56 8.86
N LEU A 265 17.22 41.31 8.39
CA LEU A 265 16.13 40.37 8.71
C LEU A 265 16.45 39.48 9.92
N VAL A 266 17.72 39.38 10.31
CA VAL A 266 18.17 38.84 11.61
C VAL A 266 18.44 40.01 12.56
N PRO A 267 18.02 39.93 13.84
CA PRO A 267 18.35 40.94 14.84
C PRO A 267 19.86 41.23 14.92
N SER A 268 20.22 42.51 14.97
CA SER A 268 21.60 42.97 15.14
C SER A 268 22.11 42.86 16.58
N ASP A 269 21.23 42.55 17.54
CA ASP A 269 21.58 42.13 18.90
C ASP A 269 22.26 40.74 18.87
N PRO A 270 23.52 40.61 19.34
CA PRO A 270 24.23 39.33 19.38
C PRO A 270 23.46 38.24 20.14
N SER A 271 22.80 38.57 21.25
CA SER A 271 22.10 37.58 22.08
C SER A 271 20.89 36.98 21.37
N ALA A 272 20.18 37.79 20.58
CA ALA A 272 19.09 37.34 19.73
C ALA A 272 19.60 36.53 18.52
N ARG A 273 20.75 36.91 17.94
CA ARG A 273 21.41 36.12 16.88
C ARG A 273 21.83 34.73 17.39
N ASP A 274 22.48 34.67 18.55
CA ASP A 274 22.96 33.41 19.15
C ASP A 274 21.78 32.50 19.55
N THR A 275 20.65 33.08 19.97
CA THR A 275 19.40 32.35 20.21
C THR A 275 18.85 31.71 18.92
N LEU A 276 18.93 32.40 17.78
CA LEU A 276 18.50 31.86 16.48
C LEU A 276 19.44 30.76 15.96
N VAL A 277 20.75 30.94 16.11
CA VAL A 277 21.76 29.94 15.71
C VAL A 277 21.64 28.67 16.55
N SER A 278 21.54 28.79 17.88
CA SER A 278 21.37 27.63 18.77
C SER A 278 20.04 26.91 18.56
N ALA A 279 18.95 27.61 18.24
CA ALA A 279 17.68 26.99 17.84
C ALA A 279 17.80 26.20 16.52
N TRP A 280 18.60 26.68 15.56
CA TRP A 280 18.88 25.96 14.32
C TRP A 280 19.75 24.72 14.55
N GLU A 281 20.75 24.79 15.42
CA GLU A 281 21.56 23.62 15.79
C GLU A 281 20.74 22.54 16.51
N GLN A 282 19.85 22.93 17.43
CA GLN A 282 18.89 22.02 18.08
C GLN A 282 17.92 21.38 17.08
N LEU A 283 17.47 22.13 16.06
CA LEU A 283 16.66 21.57 14.98
C LEU A 283 17.44 20.53 14.18
N ILE A 284 18.71 20.79 13.85
CA ILE A 284 19.58 19.82 13.18
C ILE A 284 19.80 18.56 14.03
N GLU A 285 20.12 18.68 15.33
CA GLU A 285 20.24 17.49 16.20
C GLU A 285 18.93 16.69 16.24
N THR A 286 17.78 17.38 16.33
CA THR A 286 16.45 16.74 16.34
C THR A 286 16.16 16.00 15.02
N VAL A 287 16.51 16.58 13.87
CA VAL A 287 16.38 15.92 12.56
C VAL A 287 17.31 14.71 12.45
N VAL A 288 18.56 14.82 12.90
CA VAL A 288 19.53 13.71 12.91
C VAL A 288 19.08 12.58 13.83
N ARG A 289 18.56 12.90 15.02
CA ARG A 289 17.97 11.94 15.96
C ARG A 289 16.80 11.15 15.36
N LEU A 290 15.97 11.80 14.54
CA LEU A 290 14.79 11.22 13.90
C LEU A 290 15.05 10.70 12.48
N LEU A 291 16.29 10.76 12.00
CA LEU A 291 16.70 10.26 10.68
C LEU A 291 16.36 8.78 10.45
N PRO A 292 16.48 7.85 11.43
CA PRO A 292 16.09 6.45 11.23
C PRO A 292 14.62 6.27 10.87
N VAL A 293 13.69 6.91 11.60
CA VAL A 293 12.26 6.83 11.27
C VAL A 293 11.92 7.61 9.99
N ALA A 294 12.60 8.73 9.72
CA ALA A 294 12.43 9.48 8.49
C ALA A 294 12.81 8.63 7.25
N LEU A 295 13.89 7.86 7.29
CA LEU A 295 14.26 6.92 6.22
C LEU A 295 13.21 5.82 6.04
N VAL A 296 12.72 5.21 7.12
CA VAL A 296 11.71 4.14 7.04
C VAL A 296 10.40 4.65 6.44
N LEU A 297 9.92 5.81 6.87
CA LEU A 297 8.70 6.44 6.34
C LEU A 297 8.87 6.94 4.91
N GLY A 298 10.01 7.59 4.61
CA GLY A 298 10.36 8.08 3.28
C GLY A 298 10.41 6.95 2.25
N TYR A 299 11.13 5.87 2.54
CA TYR A 299 11.16 4.71 1.65
C TYR A 299 9.85 3.93 1.61
N ALA A 300 9.00 3.98 2.65
CA ALA A 300 7.64 3.43 2.55
C ALA A 300 6.75 4.22 1.58
N GLY A 301 6.80 5.55 1.63
CA GLY A 301 6.11 6.43 0.67
C GLY A 301 6.65 6.27 -0.75
N PHE A 302 7.98 6.26 -0.90
CA PHE A 302 8.64 6.06 -2.19
C PHE A 302 8.36 4.68 -2.79
N SER A 303 8.34 3.62 -1.97
CA SER A 303 7.96 2.26 -2.38
C SER A 303 6.50 2.18 -2.80
N LEU A 304 5.58 2.87 -2.11
CA LEU A 304 4.17 2.95 -2.52
C LEU A 304 4.06 3.64 -3.89
N LEU A 305 4.71 4.79 -4.07
CA LEU A 305 4.67 5.54 -5.33
C LEU A 305 5.25 4.69 -6.48
N THR A 306 6.37 4.03 -6.24
CA THR A 306 7.00 3.06 -7.16
C THR A 306 6.00 1.97 -7.53
N TYR A 307 5.32 1.33 -6.56
CA TYR A 307 4.32 0.29 -6.82
C TYR A 307 3.14 0.79 -7.66
N VAL A 308 2.57 1.96 -7.31
CA VAL A 308 1.40 2.55 -7.98
C VAL A 308 1.70 2.89 -9.44
N LEU A 309 2.82 3.54 -9.71
CA LEU A 309 3.19 3.94 -11.07
C LEU A 309 3.63 2.72 -11.91
N ASN A 310 4.36 1.77 -11.34
CA ASN A 310 4.70 0.51 -12.02
C ASN A 310 3.46 -0.31 -12.37
N ARG A 311 2.47 -0.35 -11.47
CA ARG A 311 1.15 -0.94 -11.76
C ARG A 311 0.46 -0.25 -12.93
N ALA A 312 0.49 1.09 -13.00
CA ALA A 312 -0.08 1.82 -14.14
C ALA A 312 0.62 1.51 -15.47
N VAL A 313 1.95 1.39 -15.46
CA VAL A 313 2.75 0.94 -16.63
C VAL A 313 2.36 -0.48 -17.05
N LEU A 314 2.31 -1.43 -16.12
CA LEU A 314 1.89 -2.81 -16.38
C LEU A 314 0.47 -2.90 -16.95
N GLN A 315 -0.47 -2.12 -16.42
CA GLN A 315 -1.86 -2.08 -16.90
C GLN A 315 -1.98 -1.51 -18.32
N ARG A 316 -1.19 -0.49 -18.67
CA ARG A 316 -1.06 0.00 -20.07
C ARG A 316 -0.45 -1.07 -20.98
N LEU A 317 0.48 -1.88 -20.46
CA LEU A 317 1.13 -3.00 -21.15
C LEU A 317 0.30 -4.31 -21.16
N GLY A 318 -1.00 -4.25 -20.84
CA GLY A 318 -1.97 -5.34 -20.91
C GLY A 318 -2.17 -6.15 -19.62
N HIS A 319 -1.30 -5.99 -18.61
CA HIS A 319 -1.33 -6.77 -17.37
C HIS A 319 -2.33 -6.15 -16.38
N ARG A 320 -3.62 -6.50 -16.54
CA ARG A 320 -4.73 -5.94 -15.76
C ARG A 320 -4.93 -6.58 -14.37
N ASP A 321 -4.41 -7.78 -14.15
CA ASP A 321 -4.55 -8.58 -12.93
C ASP A 321 -3.58 -8.20 -11.80
N VAL A 322 -2.82 -7.12 -11.97
CA VAL A 322 -1.93 -6.59 -10.92
C VAL A 322 -2.75 -6.13 -9.70
N PRO A 323 -2.51 -6.68 -8.49
CA PRO A 323 -3.29 -6.39 -7.30
C PRO A 323 -3.45 -4.88 -7.04
N PRO A 324 -4.67 -4.39 -6.75
CA PRO A 324 -4.88 -2.98 -6.44
C PRO A 324 -4.31 -2.62 -5.07
N VAL A 325 -3.83 -1.38 -4.94
CA VAL A 325 -3.70 -0.74 -3.63
C VAL A 325 -5.11 -0.41 -3.12
N LYS A 326 -5.36 -0.57 -1.82
CA LYS A 326 -6.66 -0.23 -1.21
C LYS A 326 -6.97 1.27 -1.44
N PRO A 327 -8.21 1.67 -1.76
CA PRO A 327 -8.58 3.08 -1.85
C PRO A 327 -8.21 3.86 -0.58
N PHE A 328 -7.76 5.11 -0.75
CA PHE A 328 -7.25 5.92 0.36
C PHE A 328 -8.26 6.09 1.50
N ALA A 329 -9.55 6.28 1.17
CA ALA A 329 -10.65 6.37 2.15
C ALA A 329 -10.75 5.16 3.10
N ASP A 330 -10.22 3.99 2.71
CA ASP A 330 -10.30 2.76 3.48
C ASP A 330 -9.00 2.43 4.24
N TRP A 331 -7.97 3.28 4.16
CA TRP A 331 -6.68 3.02 4.83
C TRP A 331 -6.85 3.07 6.34
N GLN A 332 -6.55 1.94 6.99
CA GLN A 332 -6.73 1.68 8.42
C GLN A 332 -5.58 0.79 8.89
N VAL A 333 -5.19 0.95 10.16
CA VAL A 333 -4.28 0.04 10.86
C VAL A 333 -5.05 -0.78 11.91
N PRO A 334 -4.52 -1.94 12.35
CA PRO A 334 -5.19 -2.75 13.36
C PRO A 334 -5.29 -2.03 14.71
N GLN A 335 -6.37 -2.24 15.45
CA GLN A 335 -6.65 -1.51 16.71
C GLN A 335 -5.55 -1.67 17.79
N TRP A 336 -4.71 -2.71 17.71
CA TRP A 336 -3.59 -2.91 18.65
C TRP A 336 -2.56 -1.76 18.58
N THR A 337 -2.46 -1.03 17.46
CA THR A 337 -1.49 0.09 17.34
C THR A 337 -1.79 1.23 18.32
N VAL A 338 -3.05 1.43 18.71
CA VAL A 338 -3.46 2.42 19.71
C VAL A 338 -2.91 2.05 21.10
N PHE A 339 -2.99 0.77 21.45
CA PHE A 339 -2.42 0.25 22.70
C PHE A 339 -0.89 0.25 22.68
N ALA A 340 -0.26 -0.06 21.54
CA ALA A 340 1.19 0.00 21.38
C ALA A 340 1.73 1.44 21.46
N PHE A 341 1.03 2.40 20.85
CA PHE A 341 1.33 3.83 21.00
C PHE A 341 1.13 4.30 22.44
N GLY A 342 0.01 3.93 23.08
CA GLY A 342 -0.25 4.26 24.48
C GLY A 342 0.80 3.70 25.44
N ALA A 343 1.29 2.47 25.19
CA ALA A 343 2.40 1.89 25.93
C ALA A 343 3.72 2.64 25.70
N ALA A 344 4.07 2.95 24.44
CA ALA A 344 5.27 3.73 24.12
C ALA A 344 5.23 5.15 24.74
N ALA A 345 4.07 5.81 24.72
CA ALA A 345 3.87 7.13 25.30
C ALA A 345 3.91 7.08 26.83
N GLY A 346 3.29 6.06 27.44
CA GLY A 346 3.38 5.81 28.89
C GLY A 346 4.82 5.60 29.35
N ILE A 347 5.58 4.75 28.65
CA ILE A 347 7.02 4.55 28.90
C ILE A 347 7.78 5.88 28.76
N HIS A 348 7.48 6.69 27.72
CA HIS A 348 8.16 7.98 27.52
C HIS A 348 7.88 8.98 28.65
N LEU A 349 6.68 8.99 29.22
CA LEU A 349 6.33 9.85 30.36
C LEU A 349 7.05 9.44 31.65
N VAL A 350 7.24 8.13 31.90
CA VAL A 350 7.91 7.64 33.12
C VAL A 350 9.40 7.33 32.94
N ARG A 351 10.00 7.52 31.75
CA ARG A 351 11.39 7.11 31.49
C ARG A 351 12.42 7.82 32.39
N GLY A 352 12.15 9.08 32.77
CA GLY A 352 12.96 9.86 33.70
C GLY A 352 14.47 9.68 33.50
N GLU A 353 15.17 9.34 34.57
CA GLU A 353 16.59 8.97 34.60
C GLU A 353 16.85 7.47 34.37
N LEU A 354 15.79 6.65 34.24
CA LEU A 354 15.85 5.18 34.15
C LEU A 354 16.28 4.66 32.77
N GLY A 355 16.35 5.53 31.75
CA GLY A 355 16.67 5.17 30.37
C GLY A 355 17.89 5.90 29.82
N GLY A 356 18.96 5.16 29.50
CA GLY A 356 20.13 5.72 28.83
C GLY A 356 19.79 6.31 27.45
N GLN A 357 20.59 7.28 26.97
CA GLN A 357 20.34 8.10 25.78
C GLN A 357 19.89 7.31 24.54
N ALA A 358 20.48 6.14 24.28
CA ALA A 358 20.10 5.28 23.15
C ALA A 358 18.66 4.72 23.25
N ALA A 359 18.20 4.36 24.45
CA ALA A 359 16.80 3.97 24.68
C ALA A 359 15.85 5.16 24.52
N GLY A 360 16.31 6.37 24.87
CA GLY A 360 15.62 7.62 24.55
C GLY A 360 15.38 7.78 23.06
N ILE A 361 16.47 7.82 22.27
CA ILE A 361 16.45 7.98 20.80
C ILE A 361 15.56 6.93 20.12
N LEU A 362 15.64 5.66 20.55
CA LEU A 362 14.79 4.58 20.02
C LEU A 362 13.30 4.86 20.25
N LEU A 363 12.93 5.30 21.46
CA LEU A 363 11.54 5.58 21.81
C LEU A 363 11.01 6.84 21.12
N ASP A 364 11.85 7.87 20.97
CA ASP A 364 11.57 9.10 20.21
C ASP A 364 11.21 8.74 18.75
N ASN A 365 12.00 7.86 18.12
CA ASN A 365 11.74 7.35 16.76
C ASN A 365 10.46 6.50 16.67
N ILE A 366 10.18 5.63 17.65
CA ILE A 366 8.96 4.81 17.69
C ILE A 366 7.71 5.70 17.77
N LEU A 367 7.72 6.71 18.65
CA LEU A 367 6.60 7.64 18.82
C LEU A 367 6.37 8.51 17.60
N MET A 368 7.44 9.04 16.99
CA MET A 368 7.35 9.77 15.72
C MET A 368 6.81 8.87 14.59
N GLY A 369 7.18 7.58 14.57
CA GLY A 369 6.65 6.59 13.63
C GLY A 369 5.13 6.39 13.78
N PHE A 370 4.64 6.23 15.02
CA PHE A 370 3.21 6.18 15.30
C PHE A 370 2.49 7.47 14.94
N LEU A 371 3.08 8.64 15.23
CA LEU A 371 2.51 9.95 14.88
C LEU A 371 2.22 10.05 13.38
N TRP A 372 3.22 9.75 12.53
CA TRP A 372 3.03 9.74 11.07
C TRP A 372 2.03 8.71 10.58
N ILE A 373 1.97 7.51 11.18
CA ILE A 373 0.94 6.51 10.88
C ILE A 373 -0.45 7.07 11.20
N PHE A 374 -0.66 7.72 12.34
CA PHE A 374 -1.95 8.31 12.69
C PHE A 374 -2.28 9.55 11.86
N ILE A 375 -1.31 10.37 11.44
CA ILE A 375 -1.52 11.45 10.46
C ILE A 375 -2.11 10.87 9.17
N VAL A 376 -1.51 9.81 8.63
CA VAL A 376 -1.95 9.16 7.38
C VAL A 376 -3.33 8.50 7.54
N VAL A 377 -3.58 7.80 8.65
CA VAL A 377 -4.89 7.15 8.92
C VAL A 377 -5.99 8.17 9.20
N GLY A 378 -5.68 9.28 9.87
CA GLY A 378 -6.61 10.38 10.11
C GLY A 378 -6.89 11.22 8.87
N ALA A 379 -5.89 11.42 8.00
CA ALA A 379 -6.06 11.98 6.67
C ALA A 379 -7.00 11.11 5.81
N ALA A 380 -6.84 9.78 5.87
CA ALA A 380 -7.74 8.82 5.23
C ALA A 380 -9.16 8.85 5.83
N ALA A 381 -9.29 9.02 7.16
CA ALA A 381 -10.58 9.15 7.83
C ALA A 381 -11.29 10.46 7.46
N ALA A 382 -10.59 11.60 7.53
CA ALA A 382 -11.08 12.91 7.10
C ALA A 382 -11.54 12.87 5.64
N TYR A 383 -10.73 12.30 4.74
CA TYR A 383 -11.12 12.12 3.34
C TYR A 383 -12.40 11.28 3.22
N ALA A 384 -12.54 10.16 3.95
CA ALA A 384 -13.75 9.35 3.92
C ALA A 384 -14.99 10.12 4.38
N PHE A 385 -14.91 10.90 5.47
CA PHE A 385 -16.02 11.72 5.96
C PHE A 385 -16.39 12.87 5.01
N LEU A 386 -15.40 13.62 4.49
CA LEU A 386 -15.63 14.65 3.46
C LEU A 386 -16.35 14.06 2.24
N ARG A 387 -15.92 12.88 1.77
CA ARG A 387 -16.55 12.18 0.65
C ARG A 387 -17.95 11.64 0.96
N ALA A 388 -18.27 11.35 2.22
CA ALA A 388 -19.61 10.97 2.67
C ALA A 388 -20.55 12.18 2.77
N TRP A 389 -20.05 13.36 3.14
CA TRP A 389 -20.76 14.64 3.08
C TRP A 389 -20.90 15.20 1.65
N GLY A 390 -20.87 14.35 0.63
CA GLY A 390 -21.07 14.71 -0.78
C GLY A 390 -19.90 15.45 -1.46
N ILE A 391 -18.81 15.77 -0.75
CA ILE A 391 -17.73 16.60 -1.31
C ILE A 391 -17.01 15.86 -2.46
N GLY A 392 -16.75 16.58 -3.54
CA GLY A 392 -16.10 16.05 -4.74
C GLY A 392 -14.66 15.55 -4.48
N ARG A 393 -14.20 14.59 -5.30
CA ARG A 393 -12.89 13.92 -5.11
C ARG A 393 -11.71 14.89 -5.03
N GLY A 394 -11.71 15.92 -5.88
CA GLY A 394 -10.68 16.96 -5.91
C GLY A 394 -10.78 17.92 -4.72
N ALA A 395 -11.97 18.46 -4.45
CA ALA A 395 -12.20 19.36 -3.32
C ALA A 395 -11.81 18.73 -1.98
N ALA A 396 -12.17 17.47 -1.73
CA ALA A 396 -11.77 16.74 -0.52
C ALA A 396 -10.24 16.54 -0.41
N ALA A 397 -9.52 16.43 -1.54
CA ALA A 397 -8.06 16.37 -1.56
C ALA A 397 -7.41 17.74 -1.35
N VAL A 398 -7.98 18.82 -1.90
CA VAL A 398 -7.51 20.19 -1.68
C VAL A 398 -7.71 20.63 -0.23
N ILE A 399 -8.88 20.35 0.37
CA ILE A 399 -9.14 20.61 1.80
C ILE A 399 -8.10 19.90 2.68
N LEU A 400 -7.78 18.64 2.36
CA LEU A 400 -6.79 17.86 3.10
C LEU A 400 -5.36 18.38 2.90
N ALA A 401 -4.99 18.81 1.69
CA ALA A 401 -3.70 19.44 1.42
C ALA A 401 -3.55 20.77 2.16
N LEU A 402 -4.58 21.62 2.15
CA LEU A 402 -4.62 22.88 2.90
C LEU A 402 -4.52 22.62 4.41
N ALA A 403 -5.19 21.60 4.95
CA ALA A 403 -5.05 21.23 6.35
C ALA A 403 -3.60 20.84 6.71
N VAL A 404 -2.89 20.13 5.84
CA VAL A 404 -1.46 19.82 6.04
C VAL A 404 -0.59 21.08 5.94
N MET A 405 -0.82 21.95 4.95
CA MET A 405 -0.07 23.20 4.77
C MET A 405 -0.30 24.21 5.90
N MET A 406 -1.48 24.21 6.53
CA MET A 406 -1.82 25.01 7.70
C MET A 406 -1.40 24.35 9.03
N GLN A 407 -0.57 23.29 8.97
CA GLN A 407 -0.04 22.57 10.13
C GLN A 407 -1.10 21.89 11.03
N LEU A 408 -2.32 21.63 10.52
CA LEU A 408 -3.36 20.86 11.21
C LEU A 408 -3.05 19.34 11.27
N SER A 409 -1.83 18.92 10.92
CA SER A 409 -1.36 17.53 10.97
C SER A 409 -1.54 16.89 12.36
N VAL A 410 -1.39 17.66 13.45
CA VAL A 410 -1.64 17.18 14.82
C VAL A 410 -3.12 16.80 15.02
N PHE A 411 -4.07 17.56 14.47
CA PHE A 411 -5.49 17.22 14.53
C PHE A 411 -5.83 16.00 13.65
N LEU A 412 -5.14 15.83 12.52
CA LEU A 412 -5.23 14.60 11.72
C LEU A 412 -4.69 13.40 12.51
N ALA A 413 -3.58 13.54 13.24
CA ALA A 413 -3.08 12.48 14.13
C ALA A 413 -4.11 12.10 15.20
N GLY A 414 -4.73 13.09 15.86
CA GLY A 414 -5.81 12.87 16.82
C GLY A 414 -7.00 12.13 16.20
N LEU A 415 -7.47 12.56 15.03
CA LEU A 415 -8.55 11.88 14.31
C LEU A 415 -8.17 10.44 13.91
N GLY A 416 -6.93 10.20 13.50
CA GLY A 416 -6.44 8.86 13.15
C GLY A 416 -6.35 7.93 14.35
N LEU A 417 -5.93 8.44 15.51
CA LEU A 417 -5.92 7.72 16.79
C LEU A 417 -7.34 7.33 17.22
N VAL A 418 -8.29 8.29 17.18
CA VAL A 418 -9.69 8.07 17.58
C VAL A 418 -10.44 7.17 16.58
N ASP A 419 -10.25 7.33 15.27
CA ASP A 419 -10.83 6.44 14.27
C ASP A 419 -10.29 5.01 14.38
N THR A 420 -9.00 4.83 14.68
CA THR A 420 -8.42 3.50 14.92
C THR A 420 -8.94 2.87 16.22
N GLY A 421 -8.99 3.66 17.31
CA GLY A 421 -9.41 3.17 18.63
C GLY A 421 -10.90 2.84 18.69
N LEU A 422 -11.76 3.76 18.24
CA LEU A 422 -13.21 3.60 18.30
C LEU A 422 -13.79 2.92 17.05
N GLY A 423 -13.12 2.98 15.91
CA GLY A 423 -13.65 2.51 14.63
C GLY A 423 -14.69 3.46 14.02
N LEU A 424 -14.47 4.78 14.05
CA LEU A 424 -15.47 5.79 13.66
C LEU A 424 -16.04 5.53 12.26
N ARG A 425 -15.19 5.35 11.23
CA ARG A 425 -15.62 4.99 9.87
C ARG A 425 -16.47 3.72 9.85
N ARG A 426 -16.15 2.72 10.69
CA ARG A 426 -16.90 1.45 10.78
C ARG A 426 -18.27 1.62 11.44
N ARG A 427 -18.45 2.61 12.32
CA ARG A 427 -19.73 2.91 12.99
C ARG A 427 -20.66 3.81 12.17
N TYR A 428 -20.11 4.73 11.38
CA TYR A 428 -20.86 5.82 10.75
C TYR A 428 -20.88 5.81 9.21
N LEU A 429 -19.96 5.11 8.54
CA LEU A 429 -19.88 5.09 7.06
C LEU A 429 -20.17 3.73 6.40
N LEU A 430 -20.30 2.66 7.19
CA LEU A 430 -20.77 1.37 6.69
C LEU A 430 -22.27 1.22 6.94
N PRO A 431 -23.08 0.80 5.95
CA PRO A 431 -24.45 0.38 6.18
C PRO A 431 -24.54 -0.72 7.24
N ARG A 432 -25.56 -0.68 8.08
CA ARG A 432 -25.85 -1.76 9.03
C ARG A 432 -26.45 -2.94 8.27
N ALA A 433 -25.61 -3.94 7.98
CA ALA A 433 -26.06 -5.25 7.53
C ALA A 433 -26.93 -5.90 8.63
N GLY A 434 -28.25 -5.70 8.54
CA GLY A 434 -29.23 -6.13 9.55
C GLY A 434 -30.48 -5.23 9.70
N GLU A 435 -30.57 -4.08 9.02
CA GLU A 435 -31.76 -3.20 9.10
C GLU A 435 -32.68 -3.26 7.85
N GLU A 436 -32.29 -3.98 6.79
CA GLU A 436 -33.13 -4.18 5.58
C GLU A 436 -34.11 -5.38 5.68
N GLU A 437 -34.10 -6.15 6.77
CA GLU A 437 -35.08 -7.23 7.04
C GLU A 437 -36.25 -6.79 7.96
N ALA A 438 -36.41 -5.48 8.21
CA ALA A 438 -37.37 -4.94 9.18
C ALA A 438 -38.02 -3.60 8.76
N GLY A 439 -38.46 -3.50 7.50
CA GLY A 439 -39.22 -2.37 6.94
C GLY A 439 -40.35 -2.83 6.04
#